data_AF-A0A7J2LGA9-F1
#
_entry.id   AF-A0A7J2LGA9-F1
#
_cell.length_a   1.000
_cell.length_b   1.000
_cell.length_c   1.000
_cell.angle_alpha   90.00
_cell.angle_beta   90.00
_cell.angle_gamma   90.00
#
_symmetry.space_group_name_H-M   'P 1'
#
loop_
_entity.id
_entity.type
_entity.pdbx_description
1 polymer ?
#
loop_
_entity_poly.entity_id
_entity_poly.type
_entity_poly.pdbx_seq_one_letter_code
_entity_poly.pdbx_strand_id
1 'polypeptide(L)'
;MRNLVVNELRQEPLEKQGLEIVERKGLGHPDTICDAVMDAISVELSREYLKRFGVILHHNADKALLAAGVSEVRFGGGVIKRPMLFVFGDRATTMAGGEEIDVEEIAIRAAKEWFRKNMRFIDPEEHMKYQVALQPGSAALTDIFRRRSEVLGANDT
;
A
#
# COMPACT_ATOMS: atom_id res chain seq x y z
N MET A 1 0.02 -33.59 -3.68
CA MET A 1 -0.89 -33.70 -2.51
C MET A 1 -0.69 -32.48 -1.65
N ARG A 2 -1.75 -31.80 -1.21
CA ARG A 2 -1.64 -30.65 -0.28
C ARG A 2 -1.51 -31.19 1.15
N ASN A 3 -0.68 -30.56 1.97
CA ASN A 3 -0.51 -30.93 3.38
C ASN A 3 -1.66 -30.31 4.19
N LEU A 4 -2.78 -31.01 4.27
CA LEU A 4 -3.96 -30.57 5.03
C LEU A 4 -4.08 -31.40 6.31
N VAL A 5 -4.18 -30.72 7.45
CA VAL A 5 -4.33 -31.34 8.78
C VAL A 5 -5.49 -30.66 9.51
N VAL A 6 -6.41 -31.43 10.06
CA VAL A 6 -7.54 -30.95 10.87
C VAL A 6 -7.41 -31.55 12.27
N ASN A 7 -7.35 -30.71 13.29
CA ASN A 7 -7.18 -31.11 14.69
C ASN A 7 -8.24 -30.44 15.58
N GLU A 8 -8.49 -31.05 16.74
CA GLU A 8 -9.29 -30.45 17.80
C GLU A 8 -8.61 -29.19 18.35
N LEU A 9 -9.38 -28.11 18.51
CA LEU A 9 -8.92 -26.85 19.08
C LEU A 9 -9.24 -26.80 20.58
N ARG A 10 -8.22 -26.86 21.43
CA ARG A 10 -8.36 -26.86 22.89
C ARG A 10 -8.15 -25.46 23.47
N GLN A 11 -9.14 -24.59 23.31
CA GLN A 11 -9.15 -23.24 23.89
C GLN A 11 -10.55 -22.84 24.36
N GLU A 12 -10.64 -21.94 25.34
CA GLU A 12 -11.91 -21.35 25.75
C GLU A 12 -12.40 -20.37 24.67
N PRO A 13 -13.67 -20.48 24.20
CA PRO A 13 -14.25 -19.55 23.25
C PRO A 13 -14.12 -18.10 23.72
N LEU A 14 -13.88 -17.18 22.79
CA LEU A 14 -13.64 -15.76 23.09
C LEU A 14 -14.80 -15.16 23.91
N GLU A 15 -16.04 -15.52 23.57
CA GLU A 15 -17.27 -15.05 24.23
C GLU A 15 -17.42 -15.55 25.68
N LYS A 16 -16.60 -16.51 26.10
CA LYS A 16 -16.58 -17.07 27.46
C LYS A 16 -15.41 -16.57 28.30
N GLN A 17 -14.44 -15.86 27.70
CA GLN A 17 -13.30 -15.32 28.42
C GLN A 17 -13.74 -14.18 29.36
N GLY A 18 -12.99 -13.95 30.43
CA GLY A 18 -13.33 -12.93 31.44
C GLY A 18 -13.07 -11.47 31.01
N LEU A 19 -12.41 -11.25 29.88
CA LEU A 19 -12.06 -9.92 29.34
C LEU A 19 -11.83 -10.01 27.83
N GLU A 20 -12.39 -9.06 27.08
CA GLU A 20 -12.14 -8.88 25.65
C GLU A 20 -11.84 -7.40 25.37
N ILE A 21 -10.83 -7.12 24.56
CA ILE A 21 -10.47 -5.77 24.11
C ILE A 21 -10.36 -5.78 22.58
N VAL A 22 -11.09 -4.87 21.93
CA VAL A 22 -11.11 -4.74 20.47
C VAL A 22 -10.84 -3.28 20.10
N GLU A 23 -9.95 -3.04 19.15
CA GLU A 23 -9.65 -1.72 18.59
C GLU A 23 -9.90 -1.70 17.08
N ARG A 24 -10.43 -0.58 16.58
CA ARG A 24 -10.53 -0.30 15.14
C ARG A 24 -10.05 1.11 14.84
N LYS A 25 -9.03 1.20 13.98
CA LYS A 25 -8.54 2.49 13.44
C LYS A 25 -9.43 2.94 12.28
N GLY A 26 -10.02 4.13 12.41
CA GLY A 26 -10.93 4.70 11.41
C GLY A 26 -10.23 5.09 10.11
N LEU A 27 -11.01 5.42 9.08
CA LEU A 27 -10.53 5.79 7.74
C LEU A 27 -9.50 6.95 7.76
N GLY A 28 -9.67 7.90 8.68
CA GLY A 28 -8.77 9.06 8.82
C GLY A 28 -7.57 8.84 9.74
N HIS A 29 -7.41 7.64 10.29
CA HIS A 29 -6.24 7.32 11.10
C HIS A 29 -4.99 7.21 10.20
N PRO A 30 -3.84 7.81 10.56
CA PRO A 30 -2.62 7.77 9.73
C PRO A 30 -2.22 6.37 9.28
N ASP A 31 -2.23 5.38 10.18
CA ASP A 31 -1.92 3.99 9.81
C ASP A 31 -2.91 3.41 8.78
N THR A 32 -4.21 3.60 8.97
CA THR A 32 -5.23 3.14 8.01
C THR A 32 -5.06 3.82 6.65
N ILE A 33 -4.63 5.09 6.62
CA ILE A 33 -4.32 5.81 5.39
C ILE A 33 -3.10 5.19 4.70
N CYS A 34 -2.03 4.88 5.44
CA CYS A 34 -0.86 4.17 4.92
C CYS A 34 -1.27 2.84 4.27
N ASP A 35 -2.02 2.01 5.00
CA ASP A 35 -2.46 0.70 4.50
C ASP A 35 -3.30 0.84 3.22
N ALA A 36 -4.31 1.71 3.25
CA ALA A 36 -5.26 1.84 2.15
C ALA A 36 -4.65 2.50 0.89
N VAL A 37 -3.72 3.45 1.06
CA VAL A 37 -3.03 4.05 -0.08
C VAL A 37 -2.00 3.10 -0.69
N MET A 38 -1.26 2.36 0.13
CA MET A 38 -0.29 1.40 -0.37
C MET A 38 -0.97 0.24 -1.13
N ASP A 39 -2.13 -0.22 -0.65
CA ASP A 39 -2.98 -1.15 -1.40
C ASP A 39 -3.46 -0.57 -2.74
N ALA A 40 -3.93 0.68 -2.75
CA ALA A 40 -4.34 1.35 -3.99
C ALA A 40 -3.19 1.46 -5.01
N ILE A 41 -1.97 1.78 -4.54
CA ILE A 41 -0.76 1.81 -5.37
C ILE A 41 -0.46 0.42 -5.95
N SER A 42 -0.51 -0.63 -5.12
CA SER A 42 -0.31 -2.03 -5.53
C SER A 42 -1.29 -2.46 -6.64
N VAL A 43 -2.57 -2.11 -6.47
CA VAL A 43 -3.62 -2.39 -7.47
C VAL A 43 -3.36 -1.65 -8.79
N GLU A 44 -2.98 -0.37 -8.74
CA GLU A 44 -2.70 0.42 -9.93
C GLU A 44 -1.44 -0.05 -10.67
N LEU A 45 -0.37 -0.40 -9.94
CA LEU A 45 0.81 -1.03 -10.54
C LEU A 45 0.46 -2.35 -11.20
N SER A 46 -0.31 -3.20 -10.52
CA SER A 46 -0.78 -4.48 -11.08
C SER A 46 -1.59 -4.29 -12.36
N ARG A 47 -2.49 -3.29 -12.41
CA ARG A 47 -3.27 -2.95 -13.60
C ARG A 47 -2.39 -2.47 -14.74
N GLU A 48 -1.43 -1.58 -14.47
CA GLU A 48 -0.50 -1.09 -15.49
C GLU A 48 0.33 -2.23 -16.07
N TYR A 49 0.84 -3.12 -15.21
CA TYR A 49 1.61 -4.28 -15.63
C TYR A 49 0.80 -5.24 -16.51
N LEU A 50 -0.43 -5.56 -16.09
CA LEU A 50 -1.34 -6.40 -16.89
C LEU A 50 -1.68 -5.75 -18.24
N LYS A 51 -1.96 -4.44 -18.25
CA LYS A 51 -2.32 -3.70 -19.46
C LYS A 51 -1.18 -3.68 -20.48
N ARG A 52 0.06 -3.45 -20.04
CA ARG A 52 1.23 -3.30 -20.93
C ARG A 52 1.93 -4.62 -21.25
N PHE A 53 2.02 -5.53 -20.30
CA PHE A 53 2.85 -6.73 -20.40
C PHE A 53 2.07 -8.05 -20.31
N GLY A 54 0.76 -7.98 -20.07
CA GLY A 54 -0.11 -9.16 -19.96
C GLY A 54 0.12 -10.01 -18.71
N VAL A 55 0.93 -9.53 -17.76
CA VAL A 55 1.27 -10.23 -16.52
C VAL A 55 1.57 -9.22 -15.42
N ILE A 56 1.29 -9.58 -14.17
CA ILE A 56 1.71 -8.77 -13.01
C ILE A 56 3.22 -8.98 -12.81
N LEU A 57 3.97 -7.88 -12.84
CA LEU A 57 5.41 -7.88 -12.56
C LEU A 57 5.65 -7.80 -11.04
N HIS A 58 6.84 -8.22 -10.61
CA HIS A 58 7.22 -8.18 -9.20
C HIS A 58 7.13 -6.76 -8.64
N HIS A 59 6.37 -6.61 -7.56
CA HIS A 59 6.36 -5.43 -6.71
C HIS A 59 5.87 -5.82 -5.32
N ASN A 60 6.31 -5.06 -4.31
CA ASN A 60 5.82 -5.06 -2.95
C ASN A 60 5.65 -3.60 -2.57
N ALA A 61 4.42 -3.21 -2.27
CA ALA A 61 4.04 -1.86 -1.93
C ALA A 61 3.31 -1.90 -0.59
N ASP A 62 4.06 -2.09 0.48
CA ASP A 62 3.54 -2.30 1.86
C ASP A 62 4.39 -1.57 2.92
N LYS A 63 5.30 -0.69 2.51
CA LYS A 63 6.05 0.19 3.42
C LYS A 63 5.72 1.64 3.13
N ALA A 64 5.11 2.31 4.10
CA ALA A 64 4.72 3.70 4.01
C ALA A 64 5.03 4.46 5.30
N LEU A 65 5.32 5.75 5.14
CA LEU A 65 5.41 6.69 6.26
C LEU A 65 4.58 7.94 5.93
N LEU A 66 3.56 8.20 6.74
CA LEU A 66 2.84 9.47 6.73
C LEU A 66 3.36 10.35 7.87
N ALA A 67 4.31 11.24 7.55
CA ALA A 67 4.87 12.20 8.49
C ALA A 67 3.96 13.42 8.65
N ALA A 68 3.74 13.81 9.91
CA ALA A 68 2.79 14.86 10.26
C ALA A 68 3.18 16.25 9.71
N GLY A 69 2.17 16.96 9.22
CA GLY A 69 2.24 18.37 8.90
C GLY A 69 2.08 19.27 10.13
N VAL A 70 1.73 20.53 9.91
CA VAL A 70 1.32 21.47 10.96
C VAL A 70 0.09 22.21 10.49
N SER A 71 -0.96 22.24 11.30
CA SER A 71 -2.20 22.96 11.04
C SER A 71 -2.50 23.97 12.15
N GLU A 72 -3.04 25.11 11.77
CA GLU A 72 -3.65 26.08 12.67
C GLU A 72 -5.17 26.00 12.49
N VAL A 73 -5.89 25.54 13.51
CA VAL A 73 -7.35 25.33 13.45
C VAL A 73 -8.08 26.42 14.23
N ARG A 74 -9.20 26.90 13.70
CA ARG A 74 -10.05 27.92 14.34
C ARG A 74 -11.51 27.73 13.95
N PHE A 75 -12.46 28.29 14.71
CA PHE A 75 -13.85 28.27 14.26
C PHE A 75 -14.00 28.97 12.90
N GLY A 76 -14.77 28.36 12.01
CA GLY A 76 -14.94 28.83 10.62
C GLY A 76 -13.81 28.47 9.66
N GLY A 77 -12.79 27.71 10.09
CA GLY A 77 -11.77 27.16 9.17
C GLY A 77 -10.41 26.91 9.81
N GLY A 78 -9.37 27.33 9.12
CA GLY A 78 -7.99 27.06 9.53
C GLY A 78 -7.06 27.08 8.33
N VAL A 79 -5.80 26.78 8.54
CA VAL A 79 -4.80 26.71 7.49
C VAL A 79 -3.79 25.61 7.79
N ILE A 80 -3.38 24.89 6.75
CA ILE A 80 -2.23 23.99 6.80
C ILE A 80 -0.97 24.85 6.67
N LYS A 81 -0.23 25.03 7.79
CA LYS A 81 1.02 25.81 7.83
C LYS A 81 2.18 25.02 7.21
N ARG A 82 2.16 23.70 7.36
CA ARG A 82 3.12 22.78 6.77
C ARG A 82 2.38 21.55 6.26
N PRO A 83 2.48 21.19 4.97
CA PRO A 83 1.86 19.98 4.45
C PRO A 83 2.44 18.75 5.13
N MET A 84 1.66 17.67 5.14
CA MET A 84 2.15 16.34 5.50
C MET A 84 3.15 15.85 4.45
N LEU A 85 4.03 14.92 4.82
CA LEU A 85 4.90 14.22 3.89
C LEU A 85 4.52 12.75 3.88
N PHE A 86 4.19 12.23 2.70
CA PHE A 86 3.87 10.83 2.49
C PHE A 86 4.98 10.16 1.68
N VAL A 87 5.67 9.22 2.32
CA VAL A 87 6.76 8.45 1.71
C VAL A 87 6.25 7.05 1.38
N PHE A 88 6.42 6.63 0.13
CA PHE A 88 6.11 5.28 -0.35
C PHE A 88 7.40 4.52 -0.56
N GLY A 89 7.71 3.55 0.28
CA GLY A 89 8.92 2.73 0.18
C GLY A 89 8.66 1.34 -0.37
N ASP A 90 9.76 0.61 -0.57
CA ASP A 90 9.84 -0.82 -0.92
C ASP A 90 10.21 -1.11 -2.39
N ARG A 91 9.53 -2.05 -3.06
CA ARG A 91 9.99 -2.60 -4.34
C ARG A 91 8.95 -2.50 -5.45
N ALA A 92 9.36 -2.05 -6.63
CA ALA A 92 8.54 -2.09 -7.84
C ALA A 92 9.39 -2.30 -9.08
N THR A 93 8.83 -2.97 -10.09
CA THR A 93 9.49 -3.12 -11.39
C THR A 93 9.34 -1.84 -12.19
N THR A 94 10.46 -1.17 -12.50
CA THR A 94 10.50 0.09 -13.24
C THR A 94 10.88 -0.08 -14.72
N MET A 95 11.26 -1.29 -15.14
CA MET A 95 11.69 -1.59 -16.51
C MET A 95 11.28 -3.01 -16.90
N ALA A 96 10.59 -3.16 -18.02
CA ALA A 96 10.21 -4.46 -18.58
C ALA A 96 10.05 -4.40 -20.10
N GLY A 97 10.48 -5.45 -20.80
CA GLY A 97 10.37 -5.50 -22.27
C GLY A 97 11.17 -4.42 -23.02
N GLY A 98 12.15 -3.77 -22.37
CA GLY A 98 12.87 -2.64 -22.92
C GLY A 98 12.16 -1.28 -22.75
N GLU A 99 11.03 -1.25 -22.04
CA GLU A 99 10.28 -0.04 -21.74
C GLU A 99 10.35 0.33 -20.27
N GLU A 100 10.46 1.63 -20.02
CA GLU A 100 10.37 2.21 -18.68
C GLU A 100 8.91 2.28 -18.20
N ILE A 101 8.72 2.10 -16.90
CA ILE A 101 7.44 2.14 -16.22
C ILE A 101 7.52 3.24 -15.17
N ASP A 102 6.68 4.27 -15.32
CA ASP A 102 6.65 5.41 -14.41
C ASP A 102 5.94 5.06 -13.10
N VAL A 103 6.65 4.33 -12.25
CA VAL A 103 6.16 3.93 -10.93
C VAL A 103 5.85 5.14 -10.05
N GLU A 104 6.61 6.23 -10.20
CA GLU A 104 6.42 7.45 -9.42
C GLU A 104 5.10 8.12 -9.76
N GLU A 105 4.81 8.33 -11.04
CA GLU A 105 3.54 8.90 -11.49
C GLU A 105 2.36 8.05 -11.04
N ILE A 106 2.44 6.73 -11.23
CA ILE A 106 1.36 5.80 -10.85
C ILE A 106 1.09 5.87 -9.35
N ALA A 107 2.15 5.85 -8.52
CA ALA A 107 2.02 5.88 -7.07
C ALA A 107 1.40 7.20 -6.58
N ILE A 108 1.90 8.33 -7.08
CA ILE A 108 1.39 9.66 -6.71
C ILE A 108 -0.06 9.83 -7.16
N ARG A 109 -0.40 9.40 -8.38
CA ARG A 109 -1.77 9.47 -8.90
C ARG A 109 -2.73 8.65 -8.05
N ALA A 110 -2.39 7.39 -7.77
CA ALA A 110 -3.21 6.50 -6.95
C ALA A 110 -3.47 7.08 -5.55
N ALA A 111 -2.43 7.62 -4.91
CA ALA A 111 -2.57 8.27 -3.61
C ALA A 111 -3.49 9.48 -3.66
N LYS A 112 -3.30 10.39 -4.64
CA LYS A 112 -4.14 11.58 -4.81
C LYS A 112 -5.60 11.23 -5.06
N GLU A 113 -5.87 10.24 -5.91
CA GLU A 113 -7.23 9.73 -6.16
C GLU A 113 -7.88 9.16 -4.90
N TRP A 114 -7.12 8.41 -4.10
CA TRP A 114 -7.59 7.90 -2.83
C TRP A 114 -7.99 9.04 -1.88
N PHE A 115 -7.15 10.08 -1.74
CA PHE A 115 -7.48 11.24 -0.90
C PHE A 115 -8.71 11.98 -1.40
N ARG A 116 -8.82 12.26 -2.71
CA ARG A 116 -10.00 12.94 -3.30
C ARG A 116 -11.29 12.18 -3.02
N LYS A 117 -11.24 10.85 -3.04
CA LYS A 117 -12.42 9.99 -2.81
C LYS A 117 -12.79 9.88 -1.32
N ASN A 118 -11.80 9.84 -0.43
CA ASN A 118 -12.00 9.45 0.97
C ASN A 118 -11.94 10.63 1.96
N MET A 119 -11.30 11.75 1.59
CA MET A 119 -10.98 12.85 2.49
C MET A 119 -11.53 14.17 1.98
N ARG A 120 -12.66 14.59 2.56
CA ARG A 120 -13.41 15.78 2.13
C ARG A 120 -12.66 17.11 2.28
N PHE A 121 -11.71 17.21 3.21
CA PHE A 121 -11.05 18.47 3.60
C PHE A 121 -9.52 18.42 3.51
N ILE A 122 -8.97 17.35 2.93
CA ILE A 122 -7.55 17.25 2.65
C ILE A 122 -7.41 17.43 1.14
N ASP A 123 -6.83 18.55 0.73
CA ASP A 123 -6.42 18.74 -0.65
C ASP A 123 -5.09 17.99 -0.86
N PRO A 124 -5.05 16.95 -1.69
CA PRO A 124 -3.83 16.16 -1.89
C PRO A 124 -2.78 16.85 -2.76
N GLU A 125 -3.10 17.98 -3.40
CA GLU A 125 -2.13 18.81 -4.13
C GLU A 125 -1.47 19.83 -3.19
N GLU A 126 -2.23 20.43 -2.28
CA GLU A 126 -1.76 21.53 -1.41
C GLU A 126 -1.31 21.05 -0.02
N HIS A 127 -2.02 20.08 0.56
CA HIS A 127 -1.84 19.67 1.96
C HIS A 127 -0.88 18.48 2.13
N MET A 128 -0.36 17.95 1.03
CA MET A 128 0.47 16.75 1.00
C MET A 128 1.67 16.91 0.08
N LYS A 129 2.83 16.44 0.52
CA LYS A 129 4.00 16.18 -0.32
C LYS A 129 4.19 14.68 -0.46
N TYR A 130 4.65 14.24 -1.62
CA TYR A 130 4.90 12.84 -1.91
C TYR A 130 6.38 12.61 -2.15
N GLN A 131 6.90 11.51 -1.62
CA GLN A 131 8.24 11.03 -1.91
C GLN A 131 8.16 9.55 -2.27
N VAL A 132 8.44 9.22 -3.52
CA VAL A 132 8.44 7.84 -3.99
C VAL A 132 9.84 7.26 -3.82
N ALA A 133 9.94 6.26 -2.95
CA ALA A 133 11.13 5.48 -2.64
C ALA A 133 10.94 4.00 -2.99
N LEU A 134 10.08 3.71 -3.99
CA LEU A 134 9.93 2.38 -4.58
C LEU A 134 11.11 2.11 -5.51
N GLN A 135 11.86 1.04 -5.24
CA GLN A 135 13.09 0.71 -5.95
C GLN A 135 12.98 -0.64 -6.68
N PRO A 136 13.83 -0.93 -7.67
CA PRO A 136 13.85 -2.25 -8.31
C PRO A 136 14.00 -3.39 -7.29
N GLY A 137 13.23 -4.47 -7.49
CA GLY A 137 13.35 -5.71 -6.71
C GLY A 137 14.72 -6.37 -6.85
N SER A 138 15.11 -7.22 -5.89
CA SER A 138 16.33 -8.02 -6.03
C SER A 138 16.23 -9.01 -7.19
N ALA A 139 17.35 -9.37 -7.79
CA ALA A 139 17.38 -10.32 -8.90
C ALA A 139 16.73 -11.68 -8.53
N ALA A 140 16.95 -12.14 -7.30
CA ALA A 140 16.38 -13.41 -6.81
C ALA A 140 14.86 -13.37 -6.68
N LEU A 141 14.30 -12.27 -6.14
CA LEU A 141 12.85 -12.15 -5.97
C LEU A 141 12.15 -11.91 -7.31
N THR A 142 12.75 -11.10 -8.18
CA THR A 142 12.20 -10.87 -9.53
C THR A 142 12.21 -12.14 -10.39
N ASP A 143 13.17 -13.05 -10.18
CA ASP A 143 13.23 -14.33 -10.88
C ASP A 143 12.04 -15.27 -10.58
N ILE A 144 11.53 -15.27 -9.35
CA ILE A 144 10.35 -16.06 -8.97
C ILE A 144 9.15 -15.69 -9.86
N PHE A 145 8.97 -14.40 -10.13
CA PHE A 145 7.88 -13.87 -10.95
C PHE A 145 8.16 -13.98 -12.45
N ARG A 146 9.43 -14.12 -12.87
CA ARG A 146 9.81 -14.35 -14.27
C ARG A 146 9.60 -15.80 -14.70
N ARG A 147 9.74 -16.75 -13.78
CA ARG A 147 9.39 -18.16 -14.01
C ARG A 147 7.88 -18.24 -14.23
N ARG A 148 7.46 -18.06 -15.48
CA ARG A 148 6.06 -18.15 -15.93
C ARG A 148 5.58 -19.60 -15.80
N SER A 149 5.22 -20.01 -14.60
CA SER A 149 4.55 -21.26 -14.29
C SER A 149 3.07 -21.02 -13.99
N GLU A 150 2.25 -22.06 -14.13
CA GLU A 150 0.83 -22.03 -13.76
C GLU A 150 0.62 -21.67 -12.27
N VAL A 151 1.61 -21.99 -11.43
CA VAL A 151 1.66 -21.66 -10.01
C VAL A 151 2.98 -20.96 -9.71
N LEU A 152 2.94 -19.73 -9.19
CA LEU A 152 4.13 -19.00 -8.74
C LEU A 152 4.64 -19.56 -7.41
N GLY A 153 5.96 -19.50 -7.20
CA GLY A 153 6.55 -19.79 -5.90
C GLY A 153 6.19 -18.72 -4.86
N ALA A 154 6.14 -19.10 -3.59
CA ALA A 154 6.03 -18.14 -2.50
C ALA A 154 7.27 -17.22 -2.49
N ASN A 155 7.06 -15.92 -2.24
CA ASN A 155 8.12 -14.91 -2.19
C ASN A 155 8.75 -14.76 -0.80
N ASP A 156 8.14 -15.37 0.22
CA ASP A 156 8.61 -15.43 1.60
C ASP A 156 8.22 -16.78 2.23
N THR A 157 8.75 -17.11 3.41
CA THR A 157 8.51 -18.40 4.11
C THR A 157 7.59 -18.28 5.31
#